data_AF-A0AAW1NKH4-F1
#
_entry.id   AF-A0AAW1NKH4-F1
#
_cell.length_a   1.000
_cell.length_b   1.000
_cell.length_c   1.000
_cell.angle_alpha   90.00
_cell.angle_beta   90.00
_cell.angle_gamma   90.00
#
_symmetry.space_group_name_H-M   'P 1'
#
loop_
_entity.id
_entity.type
_entity.pdbx_description
1 polymer ?
#
loop_
_entity_poly.entity_id
_entity_poly.type
_entity_poly.pdbx_seq_one_letter_code
_entity_poly.pdbx_strand_id
1 'polypeptide(L)'
;MTTGRNDEALRTFKKVYSLNTGKHPDTFPIKSLIDEIKLNAGGKHGGVVTANRTKTQTLKEGWQQIAPMFFPPHPWKIILASAIQCGLMWGTNTIRLWLPQIFTAMNDYQLLHPNEIANFCTMLSIITPDNKVMTVEE
;
A
#
# COMPACT_ATOMS: atom_id res chain seq x y z
N MET A 1 1.46 2.65 30.15
CA MET A 1 2.74 2.73 29.43
C MET A 1 2.63 3.75 28.30
N THR A 2 1.77 3.51 27.29
CA THR A 2 1.75 4.31 26.04
C THR A 2 1.06 5.67 26.14
N THR A 3 0.24 5.86 27.18
CA THR A 3 -0.46 7.12 27.47
C THR A 3 0.08 7.83 28.72
N GLY A 4 1.24 7.45 29.24
CA GLY A 4 1.88 8.11 30.39
C GLY A 4 1.13 7.99 31.73
N ARG A 5 -0.10 7.46 31.74
CA ARG A 5 -0.94 7.24 32.94
C ARG A 5 -0.54 5.95 33.67
N ASN A 6 0.74 5.83 34.00
CA ASN A 6 1.31 4.62 34.60
C ASN A 6 0.78 4.35 36.01
N ASP A 7 0.53 5.37 36.83
CA ASP A 7 -0.03 5.18 38.18
C ASP A 7 -1.44 4.60 38.16
N GLU A 8 -2.26 5.01 37.20
CA GLU A 8 -3.63 4.51 37.03
C GLU A 8 -3.66 3.10 36.45
N ALA A 9 -2.77 2.83 35.49
CA ALA A 9 -2.56 1.46 34.98
C ALA A 9 -2.13 0.53 36.11
N LEU A 10 -1.22 0.98 36.99
CA LEU A 10 -0.76 0.20 38.14
C LEU A 10 -1.89 -0.09 39.14
N ARG A 11 -2.75 0.90 39.42
CA ARG A 11 -3.95 0.70 40.26
C ARG A 11 -4.90 -0.34 39.66
N THR A 12 -5.10 -0.29 38.35
CA THR A 12 -5.91 -1.28 37.62
C THR A 12 -5.30 -2.68 37.73
N PHE A 13 -3.99 -2.83 37.55
CA PHE A 13 -3.31 -4.13 37.70
C PHE A 13 -3.41 -4.69 39.12
N LYS A 14 -3.26 -3.85 40.15
CA LYS A 14 -3.47 -4.26 41.54
C LYS A 14 -4.89 -4.77 41.79
N LYS A 15 -5.89 -4.09 41.23
CA LYS A 15 -7.31 -4.50 41.32
C LYS A 15 -7.55 -5.85 40.63
N VAL A 16 -7.07 -6.02 39.40
CA VAL A 16 -7.20 -7.27 38.64
C VAL A 16 -6.51 -8.43 39.37
N TYR A 17 -5.31 -8.19 39.91
CA TYR A 17 -4.58 -9.19 40.69
C TYR A 17 -5.35 -9.63 41.95
N SER A 18 -5.91 -8.68 42.69
CA SER A 18 -6.70 -8.99 43.89
C SER A 18 -7.95 -9.81 43.57
N LEU A 19 -8.65 -9.47 42.48
CA LEU A 19 -9.80 -10.22 42.00
C LEU A 19 -9.44 -11.65 41.57
N ASN A 20 -8.30 -11.84 40.89
CA ASN A 20 -7.90 -13.15 40.37
C ASN A 20 -7.30 -14.07 41.44
N THR A 21 -6.62 -13.51 42.44
CA THR A 21 -5.87 -14.30 43.45
C THR A 21 -6.55 -14.33 44.82
N GLY A 22 -7.55 -13.49 45.06
CA GLY A 22 -8.16 -13.28 46.38
C GLY A 22 -7.23 -12.60 47.40
N LYS A 23 -6.00 -12.22 47.02
CA LYS A 23 -5.03 -11.57 47.90
C LYS A 23 -5.22 -10.05 47.91
N HIS A 24 -4.73 -9.40 48.96
CA HIS A 24 -4.84 -7.94 49.10
C HIS A 24 -4.10 -7.22 47.95
N PRO A 25 -4.64 -6.11 47.40
CA PRO A 25 -4.01 -5.36 46.30
C PRO A 25 -2.57 -4.91 46.57
N ASP A 26 -2.20 -4.72 47.85
CA ASP A 26 -0.83 -4.33 48.24
C ASP A 26 0.19 -5.47 48.20
N THR A 27 -0.26 -6.72 48.09
CA THR A 27 0.62 -7.87 47.86
C THR A 27 1.03 -8.02 46.40
N PHE A 28 0.62 -7.08 45.54
CA PHE A 28 0.98 -7.08 44.13
C PHE A 28 2.50 -6.86 43.97
N PRO A 29 3.22 -7.75 43.25
CA PRO A 29 4.69 -7.73 43.22
C PRO A 29 5.29 -6.55 42.44
N ILE A 30 4.54 -5.95 41.52
CA ILE A 30 5.03 -4.85 40.67
C ILE A 30 4.71 -3.52 41.36
N LYS A 31 5.76 -2.73 41.67
CA LYS A 31 5.62 -1.44 42.41
C LYS A 31 5.64 -0.20 41.52
N SER A 32 6.22 -0.29 40.33
CA SER A 32 6.31 0.81 39.37
C SER A 32 6.27 0.28 37.95
N LEU A 33 5.61 1.02 37.07
CA LEU A 33 5.60 0.74 35.64
C LEU A 33 6.60 1.67 34.94
N ILE A 34 7.37 1.12 34.00
CA ILE A 34 8.40 1.87 33.27
C ILE A 34 7.73 2.88 32.35
N ASP A 35 8.18 4.13 32.39
CA ASP A 35 7.68 5.16 31.49
C ASP A 35 8.42 5.13 30.14
N GLU A 36 7.89 4.36 29.20
CA GLU A 36 8.42 4.24 27.83
C GLU A 36 8.46 5.58 27.08
N ILE A 37 7.64 6.57 27.49
CA ILE A 37 7.62 7.90 26.87
C ILE A 37 8.87 8.69 27.26
N LYS A 38 9.27 8.61 28.53
CA LYS A 38 10.48 9.27 29.03
C LYS A 38 11.75 8.58 28.56
N LEU A 39 11.71 7.25 28.42
CA LEU A 39 12.86 6.45 27.98
C LEU A 39 13.22 6.71 26.50
N ASN A 40 12.22 6.96 25.65
CA ASN A 40 12.42 7.17 24.22
C ASN A 40 12.67 8.63 23.81
N ALA A 41 12.64 9.59 24.75
CA ALA A 41 12.89 11.00 24.47
C ALA A 41 14.31 11.31 23.95
N GLY A 42 15.27 10.37 24.10
CA GLY A 42 16.65 10.49 23.61
C GLY A 42 17.02 9.54 22.46
N GLY A 43 16.07 8.76 21.93
CA GLY A 43 16.35 7.78 20.89
C GLY A 43 16.51 8.44 19.52
N LYS A 44 17.70 8.35 18.90
CA LYS A 44 17.97 8.88 17.54
C LYS A 44 17.07 8.29 16.45
N HIS A 45 16.38 7.16 16.70
CA HIS A 45 15.64 6.39 15.69
C HIS A 45 14.29 5.84 16.18
N GLY A 46 13.58 6.56 17.05
CA GLY A 46 12.22 6.19 17.46
C GLY A 46 11.37 7.44 17.65
N GLY A 47 10.24 7.53 16.94
CA GLY A 47 9.31 8.66 17.11
C GLY A 47 8.91 8.79 18.58
N VAL A 48 8.99 10.00 19.14
CA VAL A 48 8.65 10.26 20.54
C VAL A 48 7.16 10.01 20.74
N VAL A 49 6.78 8.93 21.41
CA VAL A 49 5.37 8.62 21.69
C VAL A 49 4.89 9.43 22.88
N THR A 50 4.41 10.65 22.66
CA THR A 50 3.79 11.46 23.72
C THR A 50 2.34 11.03 24.00
N ALA A 51 1.93 11.08 25.26
CA ALA A 51 0.59 10.71 25.73
C ALA A 51 -0.52 11.72 25.37
N ASN A 52 -0.14 12.96 25.06
CA ASN A 52 -1.04 14.07 24.73
C ASN A 52 -0.70 14.59 23.34
N ARG A 53 -0.96 13.78 22.30
CA ARG A 53 -0.67 14.19 20.93
C ARG A 53 -1.75 15.11 20.39
N THR A 54 -1.36 16.30 19.99
CA THR A 54 -2.13 17.10 19.03
C THR A 54 -2.11 16.37 17.67
N LYS A 55 -3.21 16.40 16.90
CA LYS A 55 -3.31 15.73 15.59
C LYS A 55 -2.12 16.03 14.66
N THR A 56 -1.58 17.24 14.74
CA THR A 56 -0.41 17.71 14.00
C THR A 56 0.89 17.01 14.39
N GLN A 57 1.06 16.67 15.67
CA GLN A 57 2.25 15.97 16.18
C GLN A 57 2.26 14.50 15.75
N THR A 58 1.11 13.84 15.74
CA THR A 58 0.97 12.48 15.19
C THR A 58 1.33 12.43 13.71
N LEU A 59 0.87 13.41 12.92
CA LEU A 59 1.21 13.48 11.49
C LEU A 59 2.70 13.76 11.27
N LYS A 60 3.31 14.63 12.07
CA LYS A 60 4.74 14.94 11.99
C LYS A 60 5.61 13.72 12.34
N GLU A 61 5.24 12.99 13.38
CA GLU A 61 5.95 11.77 13.79
C GLU A 61 5.75 10.64 12.77
N GLY A 62 4.53 10.49 12.22
CA GLY A 62 4.27 9.58 11.12
C GLY A 62 5.09 9.92 9.87
N TRP A 63 5.19 11.21 9.54
CA TRP A 63 6.04 11.68 8.44
C TRP A 63 7.52 11.39 8.70
N GLN A 64 8.00 11.58 9.94
CA GLN A 64 9.38 11.23 10.32
C GLN A 64 9.65 9.73 10.28
N GLN A 65 8.64 8.87 10.43
CA GLN A 65 8.78 7.41 10.28
C GLN A 65 8.72 6.97 8.82
N ILE A 66 7.94 7.65 7.98
CA ILE A 66 7.80 7.34 6.55
C ILE A 66 8.98 7.92 5.75
N ALA A 67 9.46 9.10 6.11
CA ALA A 67 10.60 9.76 5.47
C ALA A 67 11.82 8.85 5.28
N PRO A 68 12.32 8.08 6.27
CA PRO A 68 13.47 7.21 6.09
C PRO A 68 13.24 6.07 5.10
N MET A 69 12.00 5.74 4.72
CA MET A 69 11.74 4.78 3.63
C MET A 69 12.05 5.38 2.24
N PHE A 70 12.02 6.71 2.10
CA PHE A 70 12.29 7.42 0.84
C PHE A 70 13.69 8.04 0.78
N PHE A 71 14.44 8.00 1.89
CA PHE A 71 15.81 8.49 2.02
C PHE A 71 16.82 7.31 1.98
N PRO A 72 18.10 7.56 1.63
CA PRO A 72 19.04 6.57 1.07
C PRO A 72 19.27 5.34 1.95
N PRO A 73 19.64 4.16 1.38
CA PRO A 73 20.42 3.98 0.15
C PRO A 73 19.69 3.46 -1.12
N HIS A 74 18.37 3.23 -1.11
CA HIS A 74 17.70 2.54 -2.24
C HIS A 74 16.41 3.17 -2.82
N PRO A 75 16.29 4.51 -2.98
CA PRO A 75 15.10 5.11 -3.60
C PRO A 75 14.86 4.59 -5.02
N TRP A 76 15.93 4.24 -5.75
CA TRP A 76 15.85 3.64 -7.08
C TRP A 76 15.06 2.33 -7.12
N LYS A 77 15.20 1.46 -6.10
CA LYS A 77 14.47 0.20 -6.05
C LYS A 77 12.96 0.42 -5.87
N ILE A 78 12.59 1.43 -5.07
CA ILE A 78 11.19 1.79 -4.85
C ILE A 78 10.59 2.39 -6.12
N ILE A 79 11.31 3.29 -6.79
CA ILE A 79 10.87 3.86 -8.07
C ILE A 79 10.72 2.75 -9.12
N LEU A 80 11.70 1.84 -9.23
CA LEU A 80 11.65 0.72 -10.16
C LEU A 80 10.44 -0.20 -9.89
N ALA A 81 10.24 -0.60 -8.64
CA ALA A 81 9.08 -1.40 -8.24
C ALA A 81 7.76 -0.68 -8.54
N SER A 82 7.70 0.64 -8.30
CA SER A 82 6.52 1.45 -8.56
C SER A 82 6.24 1.59 -10.05
N ALA A 83 7.27 1.76 -10.88
CA ALA A 83 7.14 1.83 -12.33
C ALA A 83 6.64 0.50 -12.91
N ILE A 84 7.17 -0.63 -12.43
CA ILE A 84 6.69 -1.97 -12.82
C ILE A 84 5.22 -2.13 -12.43
N GLN A 85 4.85 -1.80 -11.19
CA GLN A 85 3.47 -1.92 -10.72
C GLN A 85 2.52 -1.01 -11.52
N CYS A 86 2.95 0.21 -11.83
CA CYS A 86 2.19 1.14 -12.65
C CYS A 86 1.99 0.60 -14.07
N GLY A 87 3.05 0.09 -14.70
CA GLY A 87 2.98 -0.52 -16.03
C GLY A 87 2.05 -1.74 -16.06
N LEU A 88 2.11 -2.61 -15.05
CA LEU A 88 1.19 -3.75 -14.93
C LEU A 88 -0.26 -3.28 -14.77
N MET A 89 -0.51 -2.29 -13.91
CA MET A 89 -1.84 -1.75 -13.69
C MET A 89 -2.38 -1.13 -14.99
N TRP A 90 -1.61 -0.26 -15.65
CA TRP A 90 -2.04 0.40 -16.87
C TRP A 90 -2.22 -0.61 -18.01
N GLY A 91 -1.24 -1.50 -18.22
CA GLY A 91 -1.29 -2.51 -19.28
C GLY A 91 -2.46 -3.47 -19.13
N THR A 92 -2.73 -3.97 -17.91
CA THR A 92 -3.88 -4.86 -17.69
C THR A 92 -5.22 -4.17 -17.89
N ASN A 93 -5.33 -2.89 -17.52
CA ASN A 93 -6.53 -2.10 -17.77
C ASN A 93 -6.72 -1.79 -19.26
N THR A 94 -5.65 -1.44 -19.99
CA THR A 94 -5.70 -1.22 -21.44
C THR A 94 -6.08 -2.49 -22.18
N ILE A 95 -5.43 -3.62 -21.88
CA ILE A 95 -5.74 -4.90 -22.52
C ILE A 95 -7.18 -5.30 -22.25
N ARG A 96 -7.68 -5.14 -21.01
CA ARG A 96 -9.09 -5.43 -20.69
C ARG A 96 -10.08 -4.65 -21.54
N LEU A 97 -9.80 -3.39 -21.82
CA LEU A 97 -10.67 -2.55 -22.66
C LEU A 97 -10.63 -2.97 -24.14
N TRP A 98 -9.46 -3.38 -24.63
CA TRP A 98 -9.26 -3.75 -26.04
C TRP A 98 -9.60 -5.21 -26.37
N LEU A 99 -9.64 -6.08 -25.36
CA LEU A 99 -9.86 -7.52 -25.53
C LEU A 99 -11.14 -7.86 -26.32
N PRO A 100 -12.30 -7.22 -26.09
CA PRO A 100 -13.51 -7.51 -26.84
C PRO A 100 -13.36 -7.19 -28.34
N GLN A 101 -12.79 -6.02 -28.66
CA GLN A 101 -12.60 -5.58 -30.04
C GLN A 101 -11.61 -6.47 -30.79
N ILE A 102 -10.54 -6.90 -30.12
CA ILE A 102 -9.56 -7.83 -30.69
C ILE A 102 -10.23 -9.17 -31.06
N PHE A 103 -11.04 -9.74 -30.15
CA PHE A 103 -11.70 -11.01 -30.43
C PHE A 103 -12.75 -10.92 -31.53
N THR A 104 -13.52 -9.82 -31.58
CA THR A 104 -14.45 -9.58 -32.69
C THR A 104 -13.70 -9.54 -34.03
N ALA A 105 -12.61 -8.78 -34.12
CA ALA A 105 -11.84 -8.69 -35.36
C ALA A 105 -11.21 -10.02 -35.78
N MET A 106 -10.72 -10.83 -34.82
CA MET A 106 -10.22 -12.17 -35.12
C MET A 106 -11.34 -13.08 -35.67
N ASN A 107 -12.52 -13.07 -35.04
CA ASN A 107 -13.66 -13.87 -35.48
C ASN A 107 -14.15 -13.46 -36.87
N ASP A 108 -14.25 -12.14 -37.12
CA ASP A 108 -14.67 -11.61 -38.42
C ASP A 108 -13.66 -11.98 -39.52
N TYR A 109 -12.35 -11.94 -39.24
CA TYR A 109 -11.32 -12.41 -40.16
C TYR A 109 -11.51 -13.89 -40.52
N GLN A 110 -11.74 -14.74 -39.52
CA GLN A 110 -11.93 -16.19 -39.74
C GLN A 110 -13.20 -16.49 -40.54
N LEU A 111 -14.27 -15.72 -40.36
CA LEU A 111 -15.50 -15.85 -41.13
C LEU A 111 -15.32 -15.43 -42.59
N LEU A 112 -14.55 -14.37 -42.85
CA LEU A 112 -14.23 -13.89 -44.19
C LEU A 112 -13.24 -14.80 -44.92
N HIS A 113 -12.33 -15.46 -44.19
CA HIS A 113 -11.26 -16.30 -44.73
C HIS A 113 -11.27 -17.72 -44.13
N PRO A 114 -12.27 -18.56 -44.43
CA PRO A 114 -12.46 -19.86 -43.78
C PRO A 114 -11.36 -20.90 -44.03
N ASN A 115 -10.51 -20.69 -45.05
CA ASN A 115 -9.42 -21.61 -45.43
C ASN A 115 -8.02 -21.03 -45.24
N GLU A 116 -7.89 -19.84 -44.63
CA GLU A 116 -6.61 -19.16 -44.49
C GLU A 116 -6.18 -19.09 -43.02
N ILE A 117 -5.01 -19.64 -42.72
CA ILE A 117 -4.41 -19.53 -41.38
C ILE A 117 -3.57 -18.25 -41.36
N ALA A 118 -4.20 -17.16 -40.93
CA ALA A 118 -3.52 -15.89 -40.75
C ALA A 118 -2.88 -15.79 -39.36
N ASN A 119 -1.79 -15.04 -39.28
CA ASN A 119 -1.22 -14.66 -37.99
C ASN A 119 -2.05 -13.53 -37.36
N PHE A 120 -1.86 -13.32 -36.07
CA PHE A 120 -2.60 -12.30 -35.31
C PHE A 120 -2.44 -10.89 -35.88
N CYS A 121 -1.26 -10.53 -36.39
CA CYS A 121 -1.01 -9.21 -37.00
C CYS A 121 -1.83 -9.01 -38.29
N THR A 122 -1.96 -10.05 -39.11
CA THR A 122 -2.79 -10.05 -40.32
C THR A 122 -4.27 -9.97 -39.96
N MET A 123 -4.72 -10.64 -38.89
CA MET A 123 -6.10 -10.52 -38.42
C MET A 123 -6.43 -9.10 -37.92
N LEU A 124 -5.48 -8.45 -37.24
CA LEU A 124 -5.64 -7.08 -36.74
C LEU A 124 -5.63 -6.01 -37.84
N SER A 125 -5.25 -6.34 -39.07
CA SER A 125 -5.28 -5.36 -40.17
C SER A 125 -6.71 -4.89 -40.49
N ILE A 126 -7.74 -5.68 -40.14
CA ILE A 126 -9.16 -5.28 -40.27
C ILE A 126 -9.50 -4.05 -39.43
N ILE A 127 -8.84 -3.87 -38.28
CA ILE A 127 -9.11 -2.73 -37.38
C ILE A 127 -8.33 -1.48 -37.80
N THR A 128 -7.28 -1.63 -38.61
CA THR A 128 -6.43 -0.51 -39.00
C THR A 128 -7.10 0.21 -40.18
N PRO A 129 -7.37 1.53 -40.10
CA PRO A 129 -7.89 2.27 -41.24
C PRO A 129 -6.88 2.21 -42.38
N ASP A 130 -7.30 1.73 -43.54
CA ASP A 130 -6.48 1.74 -44.75
C ASP A 130 -6.36 3.19 -45.25
N ASN A 131 -5.16 3.78 -45.14
CA ASN A 131 -4.88 5.14 -45.59
C ASN A 131 -5.07 5.34 -47.11
N LYS A 132 -5.43 4.29 -47.87
CA LYS A 132 -5.69 4.36 -49.31
C LYS A 132 -7.03 4.99 -49.71
N VAL A 133 -7.99 5.16 -48.80
CA VAL A 133 -9.32 5.69 -49.15
C VAL A 133 -9.36 7.24 -49.24
N MET A 134 -8.28 7.96 -48.92
CA MET A 134 -8.22 9.44 -48.99
C MET A 134 -7.54 10.01 -50.25
N THR A 135 -7.41 9.26 -51.36
CA THR A 135 -6.77 9.79 -52.59
C THR A 135 -7.54 9.57 -53.89
N VAL A 136 -8.87 9.39 -53.84
CA VAL A 136 -9.68 9.42 -55.07
C VAL A 136 -10.96 10.20 -54.81
N GLU A 137 -10.88 11.52 -54.99
CA GLU A 137 -11.96 12.37 -55.50
C GLU A 137 -11.38 13.77 -55.80
N GLU A 138 -10.82 13.91 -57.01
CA GLU A 138 -10.80 15.17 -57.78
C GLU A 138 -11.10 14.84 -59.25
#